data_AF-A0A928QS45-F1
#
_entry.id   AF-A0A928QS45-F1
#
_cell.length_a   1.000
_cell.length_b   1.000
_cell.length_c   1.000
_cell.angle_alpha   90.00
_cell.angle_beta   90.00
_cell.angle_gamma   90.00
#
_symmetry.space_group_name_H-M   'P 1'
#
loop_
_entity.id
_entity.type
_entity.pdbx_description
1 polymer ?
#
loop_
_entity_poly.entity_id
_entity_poly.type
_entity_poly.pdbx_seq_one_letter_code
_entity_poly.pdbx_strand_id
1 'polypeptide(L)'
;MIVSRCGCPCDTCEFHLDGRCAGCIALSGVPFHDTKVCRLADCCQRRGYLHCGQCPDFPCGELIQFSNDEQYGDNPPGERIERLREWAKDAPGVGVGKCGTECSTCGFREKRNCAGCGAQQGEVFWGSCDVAKCAAGRGYRHCGECPELPCGMLAEMIENGHNPDRLDNLKRWKNQ
;
A
#
# COMPACT_ATOMS: atom_id res chain seq x y z
N MET A 1 -2.89 3.95 -15.91
CA MET A 1 -1.52 4.41 -16.25
C MET A 1 -0.91 5.01 -15.01
N ILE A 2 0.33 4.64 -14.66
CA ILE A 2 1.02 5.19 -13.49
C ILE A 2 1.88 6.36 -13.96
N VAL A 3 1.47 7.58 -13.63
CA VAL A 3 2.09 8.83 -14.13
C VAL A 3 2.99 9.49 -13.09
N SER A 4 2.89 9.07 -11.83
CA SER A 4 3.77 9.47 -10.75
C SER A 4 3.85 8.38 -9.68
N ARG A 5 4.81 8.51 -8.76
CA ARG A 5 4.95 7.56 -7.65
C ARG A 5 4.11 7.95 -6.42
N CYS A 6 3.86 9.24 -6.22
CA CYS A 6 3.18 9.77 -5.02
C CYS A 6 1.67 9.99 -5.20
N GLY A 7 1.10 9.73 -6.38
CA GLY A 7 -0.32 9.97 -6.65
C GLY A 7 -0.64 11.35 -7.22
N CYS A 8 0.37 12.18 -7.51
CA CYS A 8 0.17 13.42 -8.26
C CYS A 8 -0.24 13.11 -9.72
N PRO A 9 -1.24 13.82 -10.28
CA PRO A 9 -1.69 13.62 -11.65
C PRO A 9 -0.77 14.38 -12.62
N CYS A 10 0.45 13.86 -12.84
CA CYS A 10 1.43 14.51 -13.72
C CYS A 10 0.91 14.66 -15.16
N ASP A 11 0.05 13.77 -15.63
CA ASP A 11 -0.61 13.81 -16.94
C ASP A 11 -1.54 15.00 -17.14
N THR A 12 -2.06 15.58 -16.06
CA THR A 12 -2.89 16.79 -16.11
C THR A 12 -2.20 18.01 -15.50
N CYS A 13 -0.90 17.92 -15.22
CA CYS A 13 -0.13 19.00 -14.62
C CYS A 13 0.29 20.02 -15.68
N GLU A 14 0.02 21.31 -15.46
CA GLU A 14 0.38 22.39 -16.40
C GLU A 14 1.86 22.35 -16.79
N PHE A 15 2.77 22.23 -15.81
CA PHE A 15 4.21 22.15 -16.05
C PHE A 15 4.62 20.93 -16.88
N HIS A 16 3.83 19.86 -16.87
CA HIS A 16 4.08 18.71 -17.72
C HIS A 16 3.56 18.97 -19.14
N LEU A 17 2.34 19.50 -19.24
CA LEU A 17 1.66 19.78 -20.51
C LEU A 17 2.36 20.84 -21.36
N ASP A 18 3.04 21.81 -20.73
CA ASP A 18 3.81 22.84 -21.43
C ASP A 18 5.28 22.48 -21.69
N GLY A 19 5.71 21.28 -21.30
CA GLY A 19 7.05 20.76 -21.54
C GLY A 19 8.13 21.25 -20.56
N ARG A 20 7.82 22.05 -19.53
CA ARG A 20 8.78 22.47 -18.50
C ARG A 20 9.18 21.32 -17.55
N CYS A 21 8.39 20.26 -17.50
CA CYS A 21 8.62 19.08 -16.67
C CYS A 21 8.38 17.80 -17.49
N ALA A 22 9.37 16.89 -17.55
CA ALA A 22 9.19 15.60 -18.23
C ALA A 22 8.37 14.57 -17.42
N GLY A 23 7.97 14.92 -16.18
CA GLY A 23 7.16 14.06 -15.32
C GLY A 23 7.98 13.16 -14.40
N CYS A 24 7.36 12.70 -13.30
CA CYS A 24 8.02 11.98 -12.21
C CYS A 24 8.75 10.72 -12.68
N ILE A 25 8.14 9.93 -13.57
CA ILE A 25 8.73 8.67 -14.04
C ILE A 25 9.92 8.92 -14.95
N ALA A 26 9.80 9.84 -15.92
CA ALA A 26 10.89 10.17 -16.83
C ALA A 26 12.08 10.83 -16.14
N LEU A 27 11.82 11.63 -15.10
CA LEU A 27 12.86 12.31 -14.31
C LEU A 27 13.39 11.47 -13.14
N SER A 28 13.05 10.18 -13.06
CA SER A 28 13.48 9.30 -11.95
C SER A 28 13.20 9.88 -10.56
N GLY A 29 12.07 10.60 -10.43
CA GLY A 29 11.62 11.19 -9.18
C GLY A 29 12.17 12.57 -8.83
N VAL A 30 13.02 13.18 -9.66
CA VAL A 30 13.47 14.57 -9.45
C VAL A 30 12.37 15.53 -9.92
N PRO A 31 11.79 16.37 -9.03
CA PRO A 31 10.77 17.33 -9.41
C PRO A 31 11.38 18.48 -10.19
N PHE A 32 10.60 19.16 -11.04
CA PHE A 32 11.11 20.22 -11.92
C PHE A 32 11.69 21.43 -11.17
N HIS A 33 11.29 21.64 -9.92
CA HIS A 33 11.69 22.78 -9.08
C HIS A 33 12.82 22.45 -8.09
N ASP A 34 13.41 21.25 -8.15
CA ASP A 34 14.51 20.84 -7.29
C ASP A 34 15.56 20.05 -8.10
N THR A 35 16.73 19.87 -7.51
CA THR A 35 17.81 19.02 -8.03
C THR A 35 17.86 17.66 -7.31
N LYS A 36 17.14 17.52 -6.19
CA LYS A 36 17.12 16.29 -5.38
C LYS A 36 15.93 15.41 -5.76
N VAL A 37 16.12 14.09 -5.65
CA VAL A 37 15.02 13.12 -5.80
C VAL A 37 13.96 13.34 -4.71
N CYS A 38 12.69 13.32 -5.09
CA CYS A 38 11.58 13.36 -4.15
C CYS A 38 11.64 12.16 -3.18
N ARG A 39 11.50 12.41 -1.88
CA ARG A 39 11.56 11.39 -0.83
C ARG A 39 10.60 10.21 -1.02
N LEU A 40 9.39 10.48 -1.52
CA LEU A 40 8.40 9.43 -1.81
C LEU A 40 8.78 8.61 -3.06
N ALA A 41 9.36 9.27 -4.07
CA ALA A 41 9.83 8.60 -5.28
C ALA A 41 11.04 7.70 -4.97
N ASP A 42 12.01 8.20 -4.21
CA ASP A 42 13.16 7.43 -3.72
C ASP A 42 12.70 6.20 -2.91
N CYS A 43 11.78 6.38 -1.95
CA CYS A 43 11.23 5.30 -1.14
C CYS A 43 10.59 4.20 -1.99
N CYS A 44 9.77 4.57 -2.98
CA CYS A 44 9.17 3.60 -3.89
C CYS A 44 10.24 2.86 -4.70
N GLN A 45 11.22 3.59 -5.26
CA GLN A 45 12.29 3.02 -6.07
C GLN A 45 13.14 2.01 -5.31
N ARG A 46 13.59 2.35 -4.10
CA ARG A 46 14.39 1.43 -3.27
C ARG A 46 13.62 0.18 -2.85
N ARG A 47 12.29 0.28 -2.72
CA ARG A 47 11.42 -0.84 -2.34
C ARG A 47 10.85 -1.61 -3.54
N GLY A 48 11.18 -1.22 -4.77
CA GLY A 48 10.65 -1.83 -5.99
C GLY A 48 9.17 -1.54 -6.24
N TYR A 49 8.61 -0.51 -5.61
CA TYR A 49 7.22 -0.09 -5.82
C TYR A 49 7.13 0.86 -7.03
N LEU A 50 6.11 0.68 -7.84
CA LEU A 50 5.72 1.61 -8.89
C LEU A 50 5.17 2.90 -8.27
N HIS A 51 4.32 2.81 -7.25
CA HIS A 51 3.77 3.96 -6.54
C HIS A 51 3.52 3.67 -5.06
N CYS A 52 3.33 4.73 -4.24
CA CYS A 52 3.14 4.62 -2.79
C CYS A 52 1.93 3.77 -2.40
N GLY A 53 0.94 3.65 -3.27
CA GLY A 53 -0.20 2.73 -3.12
C GLY A 53 0.23 1.27 -2.89
N GLN A 54 1.39 0.86 -3.43
CA GLN A 54 1.97 -0.49 -3.23
C GLN A 54 2.62 -0.72 -1.86
N CYS A 55 2.69 0.31 -1.02
CA CYS A 55 3.21 0.16 0.32
C CYS A 55 2.29 -0.77 1.16
N PRO A 56 2.82 -1.81 1.82
CA PRO A 56 2.04 -2.64 2.76
C PRO A 56 1.42 -1.84 3.91
N ASP A 57 2.00 -0.67 4.20
CA ASP A 57 1.55 0.23 5.25
C ASP A 57 0.70 1.38 4.71
N PHE A 58 0.19 1.26 3.47
CA PHE A 58 -0.54 2.33 2.79
C PHE A 58 -1.92 2.63 3.45
N PRO A 59 -2.29 3.92 3.65
CA PRO A 59 -1.44 5.10 3.51
C PRO A 59 -0.44 5.21 4.68
N CYS A 60 0.85 5.25 4.37
CA CYS A 60 1.88 5.35 5.41
C CYS A 60 2.04 6.80 5.89
N GLY A 61 2.60 6.98 7.09
CA GLY A 61 2.77 8.30 7.70
C GLY A 61 3.50 9.32 6.83
N GLU A 62 4.55 8.89 6.10
CA GLU A 62 5.29 9.73 5.16
C GLU A 62 4.40 10.30 4.05
N LEU A 63 3.51 9.47 3.48
CA LEU A 63 2.58 9.88 2.43
C LEU A 63 1.50 10.82 2.98
N ILE A 64 0.99 10.53 4.18
CA ILE A 64 0.01 11.38 4.86
C ILE A 64 0.63 12.76 5.12
N GLN A 65 1.84 12.82 5.68
CA GLN A 65 2.54 14.08 5.91
C GLN A 65 2.76 14.85 4.61
N PHE A 66 3.18 14.18 3.54
CA PHE A 66 3.35 14.84 2.24
C PHE A 66 2.02 15.40 1.72
N SER A 67 0.92 14.65 1.82
CA SER A 67 -0.41 15.09 1.38
C SER A 67 -0.93 16.30 2.16
N ASN A 68 -0.46 16.50 3.40
CA ASN A 68 -0.83 17.65 4.25
C ASN A 68 0.21 18.79 4.24
N ASP A 69 1.23 18.73 3.37
CA ASP A 69 2.25 19.78 3.28
C ASP A 69 1.64 21.11 2.80
N GLU A 70 1.98 22.23 3.44
CA GLU A 70 1.37 23.53 3.12
C GLU A 70 1.72 24.05 1.72
N GLN A 71 2.88 23.67 1.20
CA GLN A 71 3.40 24.19 -0.07
C GLN A 71 3.17 23.20 -1.22
N TYR A 72 3.40 21.91 -0.98
CA TYR A 72 3.41 20.86 -2.00
C TYR A 72 2.38 19.74 -1.73
N GLY A 73 1.55 19.91 -0.70
CA GLY A 73 0.48 18.99 -0.36
C GLY A 73 -0.74 19.11 -1.26
N ASP A 74 -1.76 18.33 -0.94
CA ASP A 74 -3.02 18.34 -1.67
C ASP A 74 -3.93 19.46 -1.16
N ASN A 75 -4.77 19.99 -2.05
CA ASN A 75 -5.83 20.90 -1.68
C ASN A 75 -7.15 20.47 -2.37
N PRO A 76 -8.04 19.74 -1.66
CA PRO A 76 -8.00 19.42 -0.22
C PRO A 76 -6.98 18.33 0.15
N PRO A 77 -6.53 18.28 1.43
CA PRO A 77 -5.66 17.20 1.90
C PRO A 77 -6.26 15.81 1.66
N GLY A 78 -5.44 14.87 1.19
CA GLY A 78 -5.81 13.47 0.96
C GLY A 78 -6.10 13.08 -0.49
N GLU A 79 -6.21 14.01 -1.43
CA GLU A 79 -6.57 13.68 -2.82
C GLU A 79 -5.64 12.64 -3.48
N ARG A 80 -4.31 12.75 -3.25
CA ARG A 80 -3.36 11.78 -3.81
C ARG A 80 -3.52 10.39 -3.19
N ILE A 81 -3.96 10.32 -1.93
CA ILE A 81 -4.19 9.06 -1.23
C ILE A 81 -5.38 8.34 -1.88
N GLU A 82 -6.47 9.05 -2.16
CA GLU A 82 -7.62 8.48 -2.84
C GLU A 82 -7.26 8.03 -4.26
N ARG A 83 -6.48 8.82 -5.01
CA ARG A 83 -5.97 8.39 -6.31
C ARG A 83 -5.09 7.14 -6.22
N LEU A 84 -4.21 7.07 -5.22
CA LEU A 84 -3.37 5.89 -4.99
C LEU A 84 -4.17 4.68 -4.54
N ARG A 85 -5.32 4.83 -3.86
CA ARG A 85 -6.25 3.72 -3.57
C ARG A 85 -6.79 3.13 -4.87
N GLU A 86 -7.16 3.97 -5.83
CA GLU A 86 -7.63 3.53 -7.13
C GLU A 86 -6.52 2.82 -7.90
N TRP A 87 -5.32 3.41 -7.98
CA TRP A 87 -4.17 2.79 -8.67
C TRP A 87 -3.74 1.48 -8.03
N ALA A 88 -3.88 1.37 -6.71
CA ALA A 88 -3.56 0.18 -5.96
C ALA A 88 -4.44 -1.03 -6.27
N LYS A 89 -5.66 -0.84 -6.78
CA LYS A 89 -6.56 -1.96 -7.13
C LYS A 89 -5.93 -2.89 -8.15
N ASP A 90 -5.12 -2.34 -9.05
CA ASP A 90 -4.42 -3.09 -10.10
C ASP A 90 -2.96 -3.43 -9.74
N ALA A 91 -2.51 -3.04 -8.55
CA ALA A 91 -1.12 -3.16 -8.14
C ALA A 91 -0.88 -4.41 -7.27
N PRO A 92 0.11 -5.27 -7.59
CA PRO A 92 0.40 -6.45 -6.80
C PRO A 92 0.80 -6.06 -5.37
N GLY A 93 0.22 -6.74 -4.37
CA GLY A 93 0.57 -6.61 -2.95
C GLY A 93 -0.24 -5.60 -2.13
N VAL A 94 -1.19 -4.85 -2.71
CA VAL A 94 -2.01 -3.87 -1.95
C VAL A 94 -3.27 -4.49 -1.41
N GLY A 95 -3.62 -4.17 -0.16
CA GLY A 95 -4.79 -4.78 0.48
C GLY A 95 -4.60 -6.26 0.78
N VAL A 96 -3.39 -6.78 0.66
CA VAL A 96 -3.09 -8.17 0.99
C VAL A 96 -2.98 -8.31 2.51
N GLY A 97 -4.05 -8.82 3.13
CA GLY A 97 -4.04 -9.17 4.53
C GLY A 97 -3.11 -10.35 4.78
N LYS A 98 -2.29 -10.29 5.84
CA LYS A 98 -1.37 -11.39 6.22
C LYS A 98 -2.06 -12.74 6.31
N CYS A 99 -3.32 -12.74 6.75
CA CYS A 99 -4.18 -13.89 6.95
C CYS A 99 -5.04 -14.30 5.75
N GLY A 100 -4.80 -13.76 4.54
CA GLY A 100 -5.57 -14.13 3.34
C GLY A 100 -6.80 -13.27 3.08
N THR A 101 -7.08 -12.27 3.92
CA THR A 101 -8.21 -11.34 3.68
C THR A 101 -7.83 -10.32 2.62
N GLU A 102 -8.71 -10.13 1.63
CA GLU A 102 -8.64 -9.01 0.70
C GLU A 102 -9.05 -7.70 1.41
N CYS A 103 -8.07 -7.04 2.02
CA CYS A 103 -8.25 -5.78 2.73
C CYS A 103 -8.50 -4.59 1.79
N SER A 104 -8.24 -4.70 0.48
CA SER A 104 -8.55 -3.63 -0.48
C SER A 104 -10.06 -3.39 -0.60
N THR A 105 -10.88 -4.43 -0.41
CA THR A 105 -12.35 -4.36 -0.45
C THR A 105 -13.00 -4.45 0.93
N CYS A 106 -12.21 -4.44 2.00
CA CYS A 106 -12.72 -4.58 3.36
C CYS A 106 -13.38 -3.28 3.84
N GLY A 107 -14.71 -3.26 3.97
CA GLY A 107 -15.46 -2.09 4.43
C GLY A 107 -15.15 -1.62 5.87
N PHE A 108 -14.48 -2.44 6.69
CA PHE A 108 -13.99 -2.00 8.00
C PHE A 108 -12.76 -1.12 7.91
N ARG A 109 -12.01 -1.18 6.79
CA ARG A 109 -10.82 -0.35 6.57
C ARG A 109 -11.16 1.13 6.68
N GLU A 110 -12.22 1.55 5.99
CA GLU A 110 -12.73 2.92 6.04
C GLU A 110 -13.46 3.19 7.35
N LYS A 111 -14.46 2.36 7.71
CA LYS A 111 -15.33 2.59 8.88
C LYS A 111 -14.57 2.65 10.21
N ARG A 112 -13.40 2.01 10.30
CA ARG A 112 -12.58 1.95 11.52
C ARG A 112 -11.23 2.64 11.36
N ASN A 113 -11.00 3.36 10.26
CA ASN A 113 -9.71 3.96 9.94
C ASN A 113 -8.54 2.96 10.10
N CYS A 114 -8.76 1.71 9.69
CA CYS A 114 -7.78 0.64 9.85
C CYS A 114 -6.72 0.76 8.74
N ALA A 115 -5.48 1.04 9.12
CA ALA A 115 -4.36 1.16 8.18
C ALA A 115 -3.84 -0.19 7.65
N GLY A 116 -4.39 -1.30 8.15
CA GLY A 116 -3.98 -2.67 7.80
C GLY A 116 -3.03 -3.27 8.82
N CYS A 117 -2.86 -4.59 8.75
CA CYS A 117 -2.10 -5.34 9.75
C CYS A 117 -0.57 -5.10 9.68
N GLY A 118 -0.03 -4.71 8.52
CA GLY A 118 1.36 -4.28 8.38
C GLY A 118 1.60 -2.95 9.11
N ALA A 119 0.86 -1.91 8.71
CA ALA A 119 0.99 -0.56 9.25
C ALA A 119 0.81 -0.51 10.77
N GLN A 120 -0.14 -1.29 11.29
CA GLN A 120 -0.50 -1.27 12.70
C GLN A 120 0.20 -2.37 13.51
N GLN A 121 1.23 -3.03 12.96
CA GLN A 121 2.04 -4.02 13.66
C GLN A 121 1.20 -5.16 14.31
N GLY A 122 0.13 -5.56 13.63
CA GLY A 122 -0.81 -6.57 14.12
C GLY A 122 -1.91 -6.07 15.04
N GLU A 123 -1.93 -4.79 15.43
CA GLU A 123 -3.04 -4.17 16.15
C GLU A 123 -4.12 -3.72 15.15
N VAL A 124 -5.04 -4.61 14.83
CA VAL A 124 -6.10 -4.36 13.84
C VAL A 124 -7.38 -3.87 14.52
N PHE A 125 -8.44 -3.60 13.76
CA PHE A 125 -9.64 -2.94 14.28
C PHE A 125 -10.39 -3.68 15.41
N TRP A 126 -10.13 -4.98 15.58
CA TRP A 126 -10.67 -5.81 16.67
C TRP A 126 -9.64 -6.08 17.79
N GLY A 127 -8.45 -5.49 17.72
CA GLY A 127 -7.35 -5.69 18.68
C GLY A 127 -6.16 -6.45 18.08
N SER A 128 -5.37 -7.07 18.96
CA SER A 128 -4.14 -7.80 18.62
C SER A 128 -4.43 -9.04 17.75
N CYS A 129 -3.68 -9.21 16.67
CA CYS A 129 -3.77 -10.33 15.74
C CYS A 129 -2.48 -11.15 15.71
N ASP A 130 -2.52 -12.35 16.29
CA ASP A 130 -1.36 -13.25 16.38
C ASP A 130 -0.89 -13.76 15.01
N VAL A 131 -1.81 -14.00 14.07
CA VAL A 131 -1.45 -14.38 12.69
C VAL A 131 -0.65 -13.28 12.00
N ALA A 132 -1.03 -12.01 12.20
CA ALA A 132 -0.30 -10.89 11.64
C ALA A 132 1.08 -10.73 12.27
N LYS A 133 1.18 -10.87 13.60
CA LYS A 133 2.45 -10.80 14.35
C LYS A 133 3.38 -11.95 13.99
N CYS A 134 2.86 -13.17 13.88
CA CYS A 134 3.60 -14.36 13.46
C CYS A 134 4.19 -14.20 12.05
N ALA A 135 3.36 -13.82 11.07
CA ALA A 135 3.84 -13.59 9.71
C ALA A 135 4.88 -12.47 9.65
N ALA A 136 4.67 -11.36 10.37
CA ALA A 136 5.66 -10.26 10.45
C ALA A 136 6.99 -10.73 11.08
N GLY A 137 6.94 -11.46 12.20
CA GLY A 137 8.13 -11.97 12.89
C GLY A 137 8.93 -12.98 12.06
N ARG A 138 8.28 -13.66 11.12
CA ARG A 138 8.94 -14.56 10.15
C ARG A 138 9.40 -13.86 8.87
N GLY A 139 9.21 -12.55 8.77
CA GLY A 139 9.53 -11.78 7.56
C GLY A 139 8.59 -12.03 6.39
N TYR A 140 7.44 -12.68 6.62
CA TYR A 140 6.48 -12.99 5.56
C TYR A 140 5.60 -11.79 5.24
N ARG A 141 5.39 -11.55 3.94
CA ARG A 141 4.37 -10.59 3.47
C ARG A 141 2.99 -11.06 3.91
N HIS A 142 2.71 -12.35 3.72
CA HIS A 142 1.47 -13.01 4.12
C HIS A 142 1.72 -14.51 4.39
N CYS A 143 0.78 -15.17 5.07
CA CYS A 143 0.88 -16.59 5.43
C CYS A 143 1.07 -17.55 4.25
N GLY A 144 0.77 -17.13 3.01
CA GLY A 144 1.02 -17.89 1.79
C GLY A 144 2.51 -18.24 1.56
N GLU A 145 3.42 -17.48 2.17
CA GLU A 145 4.87 -17.73 2.15
C GLU A 145 5.31 -18.76 3.21
N CYS A 146 4.40 -19.18 4.09
CA CYS A 146 4.68 -20.23 5.06
C CYS A 146 4.85 -21.57 4.33
N PRO A 147 5.94 -22.33 4.57
CA PRO A 147 6.16 -23.63 3.94
C PRO A 147 5.11 -24.67 4.33
N GLU A 148 4.44 -24.47 5.47
CA GLU A 148 3.44 -25.38 6.02
C GLU A 148 2.00 -24.91 5.71
N LEU A 149 1.76 -24.09 4.68
CA LEU A 149 0.44 -23.53 4.39
C LEU A 149 -0.63 -24.63 4.08
N PRO A 150 -1.79 -24.65 4.77
CA PRO A 150 -2.13 -23.88 5.98
C PRO A 150 -1.51 -24.49 7.24
N CYS A 151 -0.74 -23.71 8.00
CA CYS A 151 -0.22 -24.16 9.28
C CYS A 151 -1.33 -24.15 10.33
N GLY A 152 -1.15 -24.84 11.46
CA GLY A 152 -2.20 -24.97 12.50
C GLY A 152 -2.83 -23.65 12.93
N MET A 153 -2.01 -22.61 13.16
CA MET A 153 -2.49 -21.27 13.54
C MET A 153 -3.39 -20.63 12.46
N LEU A 154 -3.04 -20.79 11.18
CA LEU A 154 -3.87 -20.26 10.09
C LEU A 154 -5.13 -21.12 9.89
N ALA A 155 -5.02 -22.44 10.00
CA ALA A 155 -6.15 -23.36 9.89
C ALA A 155 -7.23 -23.03 10.94
N GLU A 156 -6.82 -22.85 12.20
CA GLU A 156 -7.72 -22.44 13.29
C GLU A 156 -8.39 -21.09 13.01
N MET A 157 -7.66 -20.11 12.44
CA MET A 157 -8.22 -18.82 12.06
C MET A 157 -9.24 -18.93 10.91
N ILE A 158 -9.01 -19.84 9.96
CA ILE A 158 -9.94 -20.10 8.85
C ILE A 158 -11.23 -20.73 9.38
N GLU A 159 -11.11 -21.75 10.22
CA GLU A 159 -12.26 -22.47 10.79
C GLU A 159 -13.15 -21.55 11.64
N ASN A 160 -12.56 -20.63 12.40
CA ASN A 160 -13.28 -19.73 13.29
C ASN A 160 -13.57 -18.34 12.67
N GLY A 161 -13.25 -18.13 11.40
CA GLY A 161 -13.29 -16.81 10.75
C GLY A 161 -14.42 -16.63 9.72
N HIS A 162 -14.88 -15.38 9.55
CA HIS A 162 -15.94 -15.02 8.58
C HIS A 162 -15.47 -14.83 7.13
N ASN A 163 -14.21 -15.14 6.80
CA ASN A 163 -13.68 -14.99 5.44
C ASN A 163 -13.30 -16.38 4.90
N PRO A 164 -14.18 -17.02 4.09
CA PRO A 164 -13.92 -18.36 3.58
C PRO A 164 -12.79 -18.39 2.52
N ASP A 165 -12.52 -17.26 1.87
CA ASP A 165 -11.60 -17.18 0.73
C ASP A 165 -10.12 -17.05 1.14
N ARG A 166 -9.83 -17.02 2.45
CA ARG A 166 -8.48 -16.80 2.99
C ARG A 166 -7.43 -17.70 2.37
N LEU A 167 -7.69 -19.01 2.37
CA LEU A 167 -6.71 -19.99 1.92
C LEU A 167 -6.46 -19.86 0.41
N ASP A 168 -7.51 -19.65 -0.37
CA ASP A 168 -7.40 -19.54 -1.82
C ASP A 168 -6.71 -18.25 -2.24
N ASN A 169 -6.97 -17.15 -1.52
CA ASN A 169 -6.21 -15.91 -1.66
C ASN A 169 -4.72 -16.12 -1.38
N LEU A 170 -4.37 -16.80 -0.28
CA LEU A 170 -2.97 -17.05 0.07
C LEU A 170 -2.26 -17.95 -0.93
N LYS A 171 -2.94 -18.97 -1.47
CA LYS A 171 -2.41 -19.80 -2.58
C LYS A 171 -2.18 -18.98 -3.83
N ARG A 172 -3.11 -18.08 -4.18
CA ARG A 172 -3.01 -17.17 -5.34
C ARG A 172 -1.85 -16.18 -5.19
N TRP A 173 -1.67 -15.61 -3.99
CA TRP A 173 -0.65 -14.60 -3.72
C TRP A 173 0.76 -15.17 -3.51
N LYS A 174 0.89 -16.45 -3.16
CA LYS A 174 2.19 -17.13 -2.98
C LYS A 174 3.16 -16.89 -4.13
N ASN A 175 2.65 -16.71 -5.35
CA ASN A 175 3.45 -16.55 -6.58
C ASN A 175 3.49 -15.11 -7.12
N GLN A 176 3.03 -14.12 -6.34
CA GLN A 176 2.94 -12.70 -6.74
C GLN A 176 3.97 -11.82 -6.05
#